data_AF-A0A914F4L8-F1
#
_entry.id   AF-A0A914F4L8-F1
#
_cell.length_a   1.000
_cell.length_b   1.000
_cell.length_c   1.000
_cell.angle_alpha   90.00
_cell.angle_beta   90.00
_cell.angle_gamma   90.00
#
_symmetry.space_group_name_H-M   'P 1'
#
loop_
_entity.id
_entity.type
_entity.pdbx_description
1 polymer ?
#
loop_
_entity_poly.entity_id
_entity_poly.type
_entity_poly.pdbx_seq_one_letter_code
_entity_poly.pdbx_strand_id
1 'polypeptide(L)'
;MNRAFTVLAICSVLFALTLAVQKVPETKGLGCSLCKDFVKELEKEIDHGEGTIEEKANRVCNKICHNHPTLDKICKEIIDKSLEIIVKGIENHYVPEVTCKLAHLC
;
A
#
# COMPACT_ATOMS: atom_id res chain seq x y z
N MET A 1 -5.19 -13.50 36.03
CA MET A 1 -5.89 -12.21 36.13
C MET A 1 -5.02 -11.25 36.95
N ASN A 2 -5.01 -9.94 36.64
CA ASN A 2 -4.72 -8.89 37.62
C ASN A 2 -3.28 -8.37 37.86
N ARG A 3 -2.41 -8.22 36.84
CA ARG A 3 -1.19 -7.38 36.98
C ARG A 3 -0.90 -6.40 35.84
N ALA A 4 -1.60 -6.54 34.71
CA ALA A 4 -1.54 -5.58 33.60
C ALA A 4 -2.50 -4.39 33.81
N PHE A 5 -3.57 -4.59 34.58
CA PHE A 5 -4.60 -3.57 34.84
C PHE A 5 -4.11 -2.42 35.74
N THR A 6 -3.04 -2.65 36.53
CA THR A 6 -2.45 -1.67 37.44
C THR A 6 -1.45 -0.71 36.77
N VAL A 7 -0.96 -1.03 35.56
CA VAL A 7 -0.07 -0.13 34.79
C VAL A 7 -0.90 0.97 34.11
N LEU A 8 -2.20 0.72 33.88
CA LEU A 8 -3.17 1.65 33.31
C LEU A 8 -3.54 2.83 34.21
N ALA A 9 -3.21 2.81 35.50
CA ALA A 9 -3.61 3.87 36.45
C ALA A 9 -2.52 4.89 36.77
N ILE A 10 -1.24 4.65 36.42
CA ILE A 10 -0.10 5.43 36.94
C ILE A 10 0.63 6.26 35.88
N CYS A 11 0.30 6.11 34.60
CA CYS A 11 0.83 6.98 33.53
C CYS A 11 -0.07 8.18 33.20
N SER A 12 -1.13 8.39 33.99
CA SER A 12 -2.03 9.55 33.92
C SER A 12 -1.41 10.87 34.41
N VAL A 13 -0.18 10.86 34.95
CA VAL A 13 0.40 12.09 35.55
C VAL A 13 1.79 12.46 35.01
N LEU A 14 2.51 11.58 34.31
CA LEU A 14 3.89 11.89 33.85
C LEU A 14 4.14 11.71 32.35
N PHE A 15 3.12 11.37 31.56
CA PHE A 15 3.23 11.28 30.11
C PHE A 15 2.23 12.18 29.40
N ALA A 16 2.33 13.48 29.69
CA ALA A 16 1.65 14.51 28.93
C ALA A 16 2.32 14.82 27.57
N LEU A 17 3.23 13.96 27.04
CA LEU A 17 4.13 14.36 25.94
C LEU A 17 4.46 13.34 24.84
N THR A 18 3.85 12.16 24.79
CA THR A 18 4.21 11.21 23.71
C THR A 18 2.98 10.47 23.18
N LEU A 19 2.56 10.94 22.02
CA LEU A 19 1.54 10.39 21.13
C LEU A 19 2.03 9.04 20.56
N ALA A 20 1.38 7.91 20.86
CA ALA A 20 1.43 6.71 20.01
C ALA A 20 0.50 5.61 20.52
N VAL A 21 -0.78 5.61 20.09
CA VAL A 21 -1.41 4.50 19.36
C VAL A 21 -2.58 5.12 18.59
N GLN A 22 -2.33 5.64 17.39
CA GLN A 22 -3.40 5.82 16.42
C GLN A 22 -3.77 4.42 15.91
N LYS A 23 -4.98 3.93 16.22
CA LYS A 23 -5.59 2.87 15.41
C LYS A 23 -5.85 3.46 14.02
N VAL A 24 -4.98 3.15 13.05
CA VAL A 24 -5.24 3.45 11.64
C VAL A 24 -6.47 2.61 11.24
N PRO A 25 -7.55 3.21 10.70
CA PRO A 25 -8.75 2.48 10.30
C PRO A 25 -8.41 1.54 9.13
N GLU A 26 -9.22 0.52 8.87
CA GLU A 26 -9.01 -0.56 7.88
C GLU A 26 -8.44 -0.12 6.51
N THR A 27 -7.13 0.08 6.41
CA THR A 27 -6.42 0.46 5.17
C THR A 27 -6.18 -0.73 4.25
N LYS A 28 -6.34 -1.96 4.73
CA LYS A 28 -6.23 -3.17 3.90
C LYS A 28 -7.24 -3.15 2.75
N GLY A 29 -8.47 -2.68 2.97
CA GLY A 29 -9.48 -2.60 1.91
C GLY A 29 -9.08 -1.64 0.79
N LEU A 30 -8.68 -0.43 1.14
CA LEU A 30 -8.27 0.59 0.18
C LEU A 30 -6.94 0.24 -0.51
N GLY A 31 -5.93 -0.19 0.24
CA GLY A 31 -4.63 -0.60 -0.29
C GLY A 31 -4.75 -1.81 -1.23
N CYS A 32 -5.58 -2.79 -0.88
CA CYS A 32 -5.86 -3.94 -1.73
C CYS A 32 -6.59 -3.53 -3.02
N SER A 33 -7.56 -2.61 -2.95
CA SER A 33 -8.24 -2.10 -4.14
C SER A 33 -7.28 -1.36 -5.08
N LEU A 34 -6.49 -0.44 -4.53
CA LEU A 34 -5.51 0.33 -5.29
C LEU A 34 -4.44 -0.57 -5.91
N CYS A 35 -3.94 -1.56 -5.17
CA CYS A 35 -3.01 -2.53 -5.72
C CYS A 35 -3.63 -3.30 -6.90
N LYS A 36 -4.87 -3.76 -6.77
CA LYS A 36 -5.51 -4.52 -7.85
C LYS A 36 -5.73 -3.69 -9.10
N ASP A 37 -6.12 -2.43 -8.95
CA ASP A 37 -6.26 -1.52 -10.10
C ASP A 37 -4.89 -1.18 -10.70
N PHE A 38 -3.88 -0.99 -9.85
CA PHE A 38 -2.50 -0.79 -10.28
C PHE A 38 -1.97 -1.98 -11.09
N VAL A 39 -2.15 -3.22 -10.63
CA VAL A 39 -1.72 -4.43 -11.35
C VAL A 39 -2.36 -4.50 -12.74
N LYS A 40 -3.68 -4.31 -12.82
CA LYS A 40 -4.43 -4.37 -14.09
C LYS A 40 -3.98 -3.31 -15.09
N GLU A 41 -3.72 -2.09 -14.62
CA GLU A 41 -3.29 -1.00 -15.50
C GLU A 41 -1.80 -1.12 -15.86
N LEU A 42 -0.97 -1.63 -14.95
CA LEU A 42 0.45 -1.88 -15.23
C LEU A 42 0.64 -3.00 -16.24
N GLU A 43 -0.16 -4.07 -16.18
CA GLU A 43 -0.16 -5.13 -17.19
C GLU A 43 -0.40 -4.56 -18.60
N LYS A 44 -1.39 -3.67 -18.75
CA LYS A 44 -1.65 -2.97 -20.03
C LYS A 44 -0.47 -2.08 -20.47
N GLU A 45 0.13 -1.35 -19.53
CA GLU A 45 1.29 -0.50 -19.83
C GLU A 45 2.53 -1.34 -20.18
N ILE A 46 2.69 -2.54 -19.62
CA ILE A 46 3.77 -3.47 -20.00
C ILE A 46 3.56 -3.94 -21.43
N ASP A 47 2.34 -4.33 -21.80
CA ASP A 47 2.02 -4.87 -23.12
C ASP A 47 2.04 -3.82 -24.23
N HIS A 48 1.64 -2.59 -23.94
CA HIS A 48 1.36 -1.58 -24.97
C HIS A 48 2.07 -0.23 -24.76
N GLY A 49 2.59 0.04 -23.57
CA GLY A 49 3.22 1.32 -23.26
C GLY A 49 4.68 1.39 -23.72
N GLU A 50 5.26 2.58 -23.64
CA GLU A 50 6.68 2.83 -23.89
C GLU A 50 7.42 3.16 -22.58
N GLY A 51 8.75 3.21 -22.59
CA GLY A 51 9.57 3.56 -21.44
C GLY A 51 9.86 2.41 -20.47
N THR A 52 10.51 2.73 -19.35
CA THR A 52 10.89 1.76 -18.32
C THR A 52 9.70 1.30 -17.50
N ILE A 53 9.85 0.19 -16.78
CA ILE A 53 8.83 -0.31 -15.85
C ILE A 53 8.48 0.72 -14.77
N GLU A 54 9.46 1.47 -14.27
CA GLU A 54 9.23 2.54 -13.28
C GLU A 54 8.44 3.70 -13.89
N GLU A 55 8.72 4.10 -15.13
CA GLU A 55 7.97 5.15 -15.83
C GLU A 55 6.51 4.73 -16.07
N LYS A 56 6.30 3.48 -16.51
CA LYS A 56 4.96 2.88 -16.65
C LYS A 56 4.22 2.88 -15.33
N ALA A 57 4.85 2.41 -14.26
CA ALA A 57 4.29 2.38 -12.91
C ALA A 57 3.89 3.78 -12.42
N ASN A 58 4.74 4.79 -12.63
CA ASN A 58 4.43 6.17 -12.27
C ASN A 58 3.22 6.71 -13.06
N ARG A 59 3.10 6.39 -14.36
CA ARG A 59 1.92 6.77 -15.15
C ARG A 59 0.65 6.11 -14.63
N VAL A 60 0.71 4.82 -14.29
CA VAL A 60 -0.42 4.10 -13.68
C VAL A 60 -0.83 4.76 -12.38
N CYS A 61 0.12 5.09 -11.50
CA CYS A 61 -0.17 5.79 -10.26
C CYS A 61 -0.88 7.13 -10.49
N ASN A 62 -0.36 7.98 -11.38
CA ASN A 62 -0.99 9.26 -11.69
C ASN A 62 -2.41 9.08 -12.25
N LYS A 63 -2.63 8.02 -13.04
CA LYS A 63 -3.92 7.69 -13.65
C LYS A 63 -4.94 7.26 -12.59
N ILE A 64 -4.60 6.33 -11.70
CA ILE A 64 -5.55 5.79 -10.71
C ILE A 64 -5.78 6.74 -9.53
N CYS A 65 -4.79 7.59 -9.22
CA CYS A 65 -4.87 8.54 -8.10
C CYS A 65 -5.39 9.94 -8.51
N HIS A 66 -5.53 10.22 -9.81
CA HIS A 66 -5.96 11.52 -10.35
C HIS A 66 -5.20 12.74 -9.77
N ASN A 67 -3.91 12.58 -9.46
CA ASN A 67 -3.06 13.57 -8.77
C ASN A 67 -3.56 13.97 -7.37
N HIS A 68 -4.29 13.08 -6.69
CA HIS A 68 -4.72 13.33 -5.32
C HIS A 68 -3.52 13.13 -4.37
N PRO A 69 -3.07 14.16 -3.63
CA PRO A 69 -1.78 14.16 -2.95
C PRO A 69 -1.61 13.03 -1.93
N THR A 70 -2.70 12.64 -1.24
CA THR A 70 -2.68 11.51 -0.30
C THR A 70 -2.58 10.15 -1.01
N LEU A 71 -3.24 9.99 -2.14
CA LEU A 71 -3.26 8.73 -2.88
C LEU A 71 -1.96 8.54 -3.65
N ASP A 72 -1.42 9.62 -4.21
CA ASP A 72 -0.11 9.63 -4.88
C ASP A 72 0.99 9.16 -3.93
N LYS A 73 0.95 9.59 -2.65
CA LYS A 73 1.93 9.13 -1.65
C LYS A 73 1.81 7.61 -1.42
N ILE A 74 0.59 7.10 -1.27
CA ILE A 74 0.36 5.66 -1.09
C ILE A 74 0.83 4.89 -2.32
N CYS A 75 0.53 5.40 -3.52
CA CYS A 75 0.91 4.74 -4.76
C CYS A 75 2.43 4.72 -4.98
N LYS A 76 3.12 5.81 -4.63
CA LYS A 76 4.59 5.83 -4.60
C LYS A 76 5.17 4.82 -3.61
N GLU A 77 4.58 4.68 -2.42
CA GLU A 77 5.01 3.63 -1.48
C GLU A 77 4.80 2.20 -2.05
N ILE A 78 3.77 1.98 -2.87
CA ILE A 78 3.57 0.72 -3.60
C ILE A 78 4.68 0.51 -4.63
N ILE A 79 5.01 1.54 -5.42
CA ILE A 79 6.10 1.51 -6.39
C ILE A 79 7.42 1.16 -5.70
N ASP A 80 7.80 1.94 -4.69
CA ASP A 80 9.11 1.85 -4.03
C ASP A 80 9.33 0.51 -3.33
N LYS A 81 8.27 -0.12 -2.80
CA LYS A 81 8.39 -1.32 -1.96
C LYS A 81 7.94 -2.61 -2.65
N SER A 82 7.05 -2.52 -3.63
CA SER A 82 6.29 -3.68 -4.12
C SER A 82 6.35 -3.84 -5.64
N LEU A 83 6.89 -2.87 -6.39
CA LEU A 83 6.88 -2.91 -7.86
C LEU A 83 7.52 -4.18 -8.42
N GLU A 84 8.68 -4.59 -7.89
CA GLU A 84 9.36 -5.81 -8.35
C GLU A 84 8.50 -7.07 -8.14
N ILE A 85 7.84 -7.18 -6.98
CA ILE A 85 6.95 -8.30 -6.66
C ILE A 85 5.73 -8.29 -7.59
N ILE A 86 5.17 -7.11 -7.85
CA ILE A 86 4.03 -6.93 -8.72
C ILE A 86 4.36 -7.32 -10.17
N VAL A 87 5.50 -6.85 -10.69
CA VAL A 87 5.97 -7.16 -12.04
C VAL A 87 6.19 -8.65 -12.20
N LYS A 88 6.86 -9.29 -11.24
CA LYS A 88 7.01 -10.75 -11.22
C LYS A 88 5.66 -11.48 -11.19
N GLY A 89 4.68 -10.95 -10.45
CA GLY A 89 3.33 -11.52 -10.44
C GLY A 89 2.68 -11.47 -11.82
N ILE A 90 2.83 -10.34 -12.53
CA ILE A 90 2.33 -10.16 -13.91
C ILE A 90 3.06 -11.10 -14.88
N GLU A 91 4.39 -11.18 -14.83
CA GLU A 91 5.20 -12.06 -15.68
C GLU A 91 4.87 -13.55 -15.48
N ASN A 92 4.47 -13.94 -14.26
CA ASN A 92 3.99 -15.30 -13.96
C ASN A 92 2.50 -15.51 -14.27
N HIS A 93 1.83 -14.53 -14.90
CA HIS A 93 0.40 -14.54 -15.22
C HIS A 93 -0.52 -14.76 -14.01
N TYR A 94 -0.12 -14.26 -12.84
CA TYR A 94 -0.98 -14.30 -11.66
C TYR A 94 -2.05 -13.22 -11.73
N VAL A 95 -3.26 -13.60 -11.33
CA VAL A 95 -4.39 -12.67 -11.25
C VAL A 95 -4.12 -11.59 -10.19
N PRO A 96 -4.69 -10.36 -10.33
CA PRO A 96 -4.40 -9.23 -9.44
C PRO A 96 -4.56 -9.52 -7.95
N GLU A 97 -5.55 -10.33 -7.57
CA GLU A 97 -5.78 -10.74 -6.18
C GLU A 97 -4.62 -11.55 -5.59
N VAL A 98 -3.99 -12.42 -6.37
CA VAL A 98 -2.85 -13.23 -5.93
C VAL A 98 -1.59 -12.36 -5.86
N THR A 99 -1.35 -11.56 -6.91
CA THR A 99 -0.21 -10.63 -6.96
C THR A 99 -0.20 -9.65 -5.79
N CYS A 100 -1.37 -9.08 -5.45
CA CYS A 100 -1.47 -8.14 -4.33
C CYS A 100 -1.34 -8.78 -2.95
N LYS A 101 -1.68 -10.06 -2.81
CA LYS A 101 -1.39 -10.84 -1.58
C LYS A 101 0.09 -11.10 -1.41
N LEU A 102 0.80 -11.42 -2.50
CA LEU A 102 2.26 -11.57 -2.48
C LEU A 102 2.96 -10.26 -2.11
N ALA A 103 2.41 -9.13 -2.52
CA ALA A 103 2.88 -7.79 -2.14
C ALA A 103 2.45 -7.34 -0.73
N HIS A 104 1.69 -8.15 0.02
CA HIS A 104 1.13 -7.81 1.34
C HIS A 104 0.24 -6.55 1.37
N LEU A 105 -0.33 -6.19 0.22
CA LEU A 105 -1.29 -5.08 0.07
C LEU A 105 -2.74 -5.57 0.17
N CYS A 106 -2.93 -6.87 -0.03
CA CYS A 106 -4.02 -7.70 0.46
C CYS A 106 -3.39 -8.73 1.43
#